data_AF-A0A920KZW7-F1
#
_entry.id   AF-A0A920KZW7-F1
#
_cell.length_a   1.000
_cell.length_b   1.000
_cell.length_c   1.000
_cell.angle_alpha   90.00
_cell.angle_beta   90.00
_cell.angle_gamma   90.00
#
_symmetry.space_group_name_H-M   'P 1'
#
loop_
_entity.id
_entity.type
_entity.pdbx_description
1 polymer ?
#
loop_
_entity_poly.entity_id
_entity_poly.type
_entity_poly.pdbx_seq_one_letter_code
_entity_poly.pdbx_strand_id
1 'polypeptide(L)'
;MEKTFNINADTAAGAIAAALKADRLLLLTDVSGVKNSNDEVITELSAQQIRDMIKDGTISDGMIPKTETALYALDGGVRAVVILDGRVPNACLLELFTEHGAGSLIRN
;
A
#
# COMPACT_ATOMS: atom_id res chain seq x y z
N MET A 1 -25.37 -17.43 -17.94
CA MET A 1 -25.07 -17.85 -16.56
C MET A 1 -24.07 -16.87 -15.99
N GLU A 2 -24.49 -16.03 -15.04
CA GLU A 2 -23.54 -15.29 -14.21
C GLU A 2 -22.77 -16.26 -13.33
N LYS A 3 -21.45 -16.09 -13.24
CA LYS A 3 -20.56 -16.81 -12.33
C LYS A 3 -19.98 -15.81 -11.35
N THR A 4 -20.08 -16.12 -10.06
CA THR A 4 -19.46 -15.33 -8.99
C THR A 4 -18.07 -15.86 -8.69
N PHE A 5 -17.10 -14.95 -8.52
CA PHE A 5 -15.72 -15.29 -8.16
C PHE A 5 -15.35 -14.64 -6.84
N ASN A 6 -14.51 -15.33 -6.07
CA ASN A 6 -13.86 -14.76 -4.91
C ASN A 6 -12.55 -14.08 -5.36
N ILE A 7 -12.38 -12.80 -5.01
CA ILE A 7 -11.23 -11.98 -5.41
C ILE A 7 -10.61 -11.39 -4.14
N ASN A 8 -9.28 -11.28 -4.11
CA ASN A 8 -8.58 -10.61 -3.04
C ASN A 8 -9.01 -9.12 -2.95
N ALA A 9 -9.30 -8.65 -1.74
CA ALA A 9 -9.81 -7.29 -1.51
C ALA A 9 -8.79 -6.20 -1.89
N ASP A 10 -7.49 -6.41 -1.63
CA ASP A 10 -6.43 -5.48 -2.00
C ASP A 10 -6.37 -5.35 -3.52
N THR A 11 -6.39 -6.47 -4.25
CA THR A 11 -6.40 -6.48 -5.72
C THR A 11 -7.61 -5.74 -6.29
N ALA A 12 -8.81 -5.97 -5.72
CA ALA A 12 -10.01 -5.27 -6.14
C ALA A 12 -9.90 -3.75 -5.87
N ALA A 13 -9.42 -3.36 -4.69
CA ALA A 13 -9.23 -1.96 -4.33
C ALA A 13 -8.20 -1.26 -5.24
N GLY A 14 -7.08 -1.92 -5.53
CA GLY A 14 -6.06 -1.43 -6.46
C GLY A 14 -6.60 -1.22 -7.87
N ALA A 15 -7.38 -2.18 -8.38
CA ALA A 15 -8.02 -2.08 -9.70
C ALA A 15 -9.03 -0.91 -9.78
N ILE A 16 -9.86 -0.75 -8.75
CA ILE A 16 -10.83 0.35 -8.68
C ILE A 16 -10.10 1.70 -8.60
N ALA A 17 -9.09 1.82 -7.73
CA ALA A 17 -8.32 3.05 -7.57
C ALA A 17 -7.60 3.46 -8.86
N ALA A 18 -6.97 2.50 -9.55
CA ALA A 18 -6.35 2.70 -10.86
C ALA A 18 -7.37 3.18 -11.91
N ALA A 19 -8.52 2.49 -12.02
CA ALA A 19 -9.57 2.87 -12.97
C ALA A 19 -10.11 4.28 -12.74
N LEU A 20 -10.19 4.71 -11.47
CA LEU A 20 -10.62 6.05 -11.08
C LEU A 20 -9.50 7.10 -11.11
N LYS A 21 -8.24 6.69 -11.29
CA LYS A 21 -7.06 7.56 -11.10
C LYS A 21 -7.10 8.29 -9.77
N ALA A 22 -7.37 7.56 -8.70
CA ALA A 22 -7.59 8.11 -7.39
C ALA A 22 -6.38 8.91 -6.87
N ASP A 23 -6.66 9.92 -6.05
CA ASP A 23 -5.62 10.73 -5.40
C ASP A 23 -4.82 9.94 -4.36
N ARG A 24 -5.49 9.01 -3.67
CA ARG A 24 -4.93 8.14 -2.64
C ARG A 24 -5.65 6.79 -2.65
N LEU A 25 -4.89 5.70 -2.52
CA LEU A 25 -5.39 4.39 -2.10
C LEU A 25 -4.85 4.10 -0.71
N LEU A 26 -5.73 3.79 0.25
CA LEU A 26 -5.34 3.43 1.62
C LEU A 26 -5.58 1.93 1.83
N LEU A 27 -4.50 1.18 2.07
CA LEU A 27 -4.53 -0.24 2.42
C LEU A 27 -4.38 -0.38 3.93
N LEU A 28 -5.50 -0.63 4.63
CA LEU A 28 -5.53 -0.83 6.07
C LEU A 28 -5.15 -2.28 6.38
N THR A 29 -4.11 -2.46 7.20
CA THR A 29 -3.54 -3.76 7.53
C THR A 29 -3.45 -3.96 9.04
N ASP A 30 -2.94 -5.12 9.47
CA ASP A 30 -2.57 -5.42 10.86
C ASP A 30 -1.08 -5.20 11.15
N VAL A 31 -0.35 -4.54 10.25
CA VAL A 31 1.04 -4.13 10.43
C VAL A 31 1.19 -2.62 10.25
N SER A 32 2.24 -2.05 10.84
CA SER A 32 2.50 -0.60 10.91
C SER A 32 2.90 0.05 9.59
N GLY A 33 3.26 -0.74 8.57
CA GLY A 33 3.73 -0.25 7.27
C GLY A 33 4.76 -1.20 6.66
N VAL A 34 5.46 -0.72 5.63
CA VAL A 34 6.62 -1.40 5.04
C VAL A 34 7.82 -1.14 5.94
N LYS A 35 8.51 -2.23 6.33
CA LYS A 35 9.68 -2.17 7.21
C LYS A 35 10.98 -2.38 6.45
N ASN A 36 12.06 -1.78 6.92
CA ASN A 36 13.42 -2.05 6.46
C ASN A 36 13.99 -3.32 7.12
N SER A 37 15.22 -3.68 6.76
CA SER A 37 15.94 -4.83 7.35
C SER A 37 16.21 -4.73 8.86
N ASN A 38 16.06 -3.53 9.44
CA ASN A 38 16.21 -3.28 10.87
C ASN A 38 14.86 -3.31 11.63
N ASP A 39 13.77 -3.75 10.97
CA ASP A 39 12.40 -3.77 11.50
C ASP A 39 11.78 -2.37 11.76
N GLU A 40 12.36 -1.32 11.18
CA GLU A 40 11.85 0.05 11.28
C GLU A 40 10.90 0.38 10.13
N VAL A 41 9.78 1.04 10.42
CA VAL A 41 8.83 1.48 9.38
C VAL A 41 9.46 2.59 8.54
N ILE A 42 9.45 2.40 7.23
CA ILE A 42 9.85 3.42 6.27
C ILE A 42 8.61 4.26 5.96
N THR A 43 8.62 5.53 6.35
CA THR A 43 7.45 6.43 6.22
C THR A 43 7.17 6.84 4.79
N GLU A 44 8.20 6.88 3.94
CA GLU A 44 8.05 7.21 2.51
C GLU A 44 8.94 6.33 1.62
N LEU A 45 8.35 5.78 0.56
CA LEU A 45 8.99 4.89 -0.40
C LEU A 45 8.63 5.28 -1.83
N SER A 46 9.62 5.18 -2.72
CA SER A 46 9.39 5.21 -4.16
C SER A 46 8.97 3.83 -4.67
N ALA A 47 8.27 3.80 -5.81
CA ALA A 47 7.96 2.55 -6.51
C ALA A 47 9.24 1.74 -6.85
N GLN A 48 10.36 2.42 -7.12
CA GLN A 48 11.64 1.75 -7.37
C GLN A 48 12.21 1.10 -6.09
N GLN A 49 12.17 1.80 -4.95
CA GLN A 49 12.61 1.23 -3.68
C GLN A 49 11.80 -0.01 -3.30
N ILE A 50 10.49 -0.02 -3.53
CA ILE A 50 9.66 -1.22 -3.33
C ILE A 50 10.17 -2.38 -4.19
N ARG A 51 10.41 -2.14 -5.48
CA ARG A 51 10.92 -3.19 -6.40
C ARG A 51 12.28 -3.73 -5.95
N ASP A 52 13.17 -2.85 -5.49
CA ASP A 52 14.49 -3.23 -4.99
C ASP A 52 14.38 -4.05 -3.70
N MET A 53 13.51 -3.64 -2.76
CA MET A 53 13.27 -4.34 -1.49
C MET A 53 12.56 -5.70 -1.66
N ILE A 54 11.74 -5.87 -2.70
CA ILE A 54 11.21 -7.19 -3.07
C ILE A 54 12.35 -8.07 -3.60
N LYS A 55 13.22 -7.50 -4.45
CA LYS A 55 14.32 -8.23 -5.08
C LYS A 55 15.40 -8.65 -4.07
N ASP A 56 15.71 -7.81 -3.09
CA ASP A 56 16.69 -8.12 -2.05
C ASP A 56 16.13 -8.98 -0.90
N GLY A 57 14.82 -9.20 -0.88
CA GLY A 57 14.14 -10.05 0.09
C GLY A 57 13.72 -9.35 1.39
N THR A 58 13.92 -8.03 1.51
CA THR A 58 13.44 -7.24 2.66
C THR A 58 11.92 -7.25 2.75
N ILE A 59 11.22 -7.15 1.61
CA ILE A 59 9.77 -7.34 1.53
C ILE A 59 9.48 -8.81 1.23
N SER A 60 8.86 -9.50 2.18
CA SER A 60 8.53 -10.92 2.08
C SER A 60 7.05 -11.22 2.38
N ASP A 61 6.65 -12.47 2.09
CA ASP A 61 5.39 -13.06 2.50
C ASP A 61 4.16 -12.23 2.13
N GLY A 62 3.29 -11.95 3.12
CA GLY A 62 2.04 -11.22 2.92
C GLY A 62 2.20 -9.75 2.52
N MET A 63 3.41 -9.19 2.60
CA MET A 63 3.67 -7.81 2.17
C MET A 63 3.92 -7.71 0.66
N ILE A 64 4.38 -8.78 0.00
CA ILE A 64 4.56 -8.83 -1.46
C ILE A 64 3.25 -8.50 -2.19
N PRO A 65 2.11 -9.21 -1.98
CA PRO A 65 0.89 -8.92 -2.73
C PRO A 65 0.33 -7.51 -2.46
N LYS A 66 0.58 -6.94 -1.28
CA LYS A 66 0.15 -5.57 -0.91
C LYS A 66 0.95 -4.52 -1.66
N THR A 67 2.26 -4.70 -1.69
CA THR A 67 3.18 -3.79 -2.38
C THR A 67 3.07 -3.92 -3.89
N GLU A 68 2.83 -5.12 -4.43
CA GLU A 68 2.47 -5.32 -5.84
C GLU A 68 1.16 -4.63 -6.21
N THR A 69 0.12 -4.72 -5.36
CA THR A 69 -1.13 -3.97 -5.54
C THR A 69 -0.88 -2.46 -5.56
N ALA A 70 0.00 -1.97 -4.68
CA ALA A 70 0.36 -0.56 -4.64
C ALA A 70 1.09 -0.14 -5.93
N LEU A 71 2.06 -0.91 -6.39
CA LEU A 71 2.77 -0.68 -7.66
C LEU A 71 1.79 -0.66 -8.84
N TYR A 72 0.88 -1.64 -8.92
CA TYR A 72 -0.15 -1.70 -9.95
C TYR A 72 -1.04 -0.44 -9.95
N ALA A 73 -1.47 0.02 -8.78
CA ALA A 73 -2.29 1.21 -8.65
C ALA A 73 -1.53 2.48 -9.11
N LEU A 74 -0.25 2.62 -8.72
CA LEU A 74 0.61 3.73 -9.12
C LEU A 74 0.84 3.75 -10.63
N ASP A 75 1.14 2.59 -11.24
CA ASP A 75 1.31 2.45 -12.69
C ASP A 75 -0.01 2.77 -13.44
N GLY A 76 -1.16 2.55 -12.80
CA GLY A 76 -2.49 2.93 -13.27
C GLY A 76 -2.84 4.41 -13.13
N GLY A 77 -1.96 5.23 -12.55
CA GLY A 77 -2.15 6.68 -12.41
C GLY A 77 -2.70 7.15 -11.06
N VAL A 78 -2.75 6.29 -10.05
CA VAL A 78 -3.00 6.72 -8.67
C VAL A 78 -1.83 7.56 -8.17
N ARG A 79 -2.09 8.70 -7.52
CA ARG A 79 -1.00 9.61 -7.13
C ARG A 79 -0.12 9.08 -6.00
N ALA A 80 -0.69 8.36 -5.05
CA ALA A 80 0.04 7.66 -4.01
C ALA A 80 -0.80 6.54 -3.37
N VAL A 81 -0.13 5.55 -2.80
CA VAL A 81 -0.72 4.46 -2.03
C VAL A 81 -0.16 4.50 -0.63
N VAL A 82 -0.97 4.25 0.39
CA VAL A 82 -0.52 4.16 1.78
C VAL A 82 -0.80 2.77 2.33
N ILE A 83 0.19 2.16 2.97
CA ILE A 83 0.02 0.96 3.78
C ILE A 83 0.12 1.38 5.25
N LEU A 84 -0.94 1.20 6.03
CA LEU A 84 -1.02 1.65 7.42
C LEU A 84 -1.71 0.64 8.34
N ASP A 85 -1.50 0.77 9.65
CA ASP A 85 -2.16 -0.07 10.66
C ASP A 85 -3.60 0.38 10.88
N GLY A 86 -4.55 -0.42 10.39
CA GLY A 86 -5.98 -0.16 10.50
C GLY A 86 -6.55 -0.33 11.91
N ARG A 87 -5.76 -0.88 12.86
CA ARG A 87 -6.17 -1.05 14.27
C ARG A 87 -5.97 0.22 15.08
N VAL A 88 -5.14 1.15 14.60
CA VAL A 88 -4.92 2.44 15.25
C VAL A 88 -6.20 3.28 15.15
N PRO A 89 -6.75 3.79 16.27
CA PRO A 89 -7.91 4.67 16.23
C PRO A 89 -7.63 5.89 15.35
N ASN A 90 -8.56 6.18 14.44
CA ASN A 90 -8.45 7.30 13.50
C ASN A 90 -7.26 7.21 12.52
N ALA A 91 -6.75 6.01 12.22
CA ALA A 91 -5.59 5.81 11.33
C ALA A 91 -5.68 6.61 10.02
N CYS A 92 -6.83 6.59 9.34
CA CYS A 92 -7.02 7.36 8.10
C CYS A 92 -6.94 8.88 8.31
N LEU A 93 -7.43 9.40 9.44
CA LEU A 93 -7.35 10.83 9.73
C LEU A 93 -5.92 11.24 10.06
N LEU A 94 -5.22 10.42 10.86
CA LEU A 94 -3.81 10.64 11.16
C LEU A 94 -2.98 10.65 9.89
N GLU A 95 -3.19 9.70 8.98
CA GLU A 95 -2.50 9.66 7.70
C GLU A 95 -2.77 10.89 6.82
N LEU A 96 -4.03 11.32 6.72
CA LEU A 96 -4.40 12.38 5.78
C LEU A 96 -4.15 13.80 6.32
N PHE A 97 -4.06 13.99 7.65
CA PHE A 97 -4.03 15.30 8.29
C PHE A 97 -2.80 15.53 9.18
N THR A 98 -1.76 14.68 9.09
CA THR A 98 -0.48 14.91 9.78
C THR A 98 0.69 14.86 8.80
N GLU A 99 1.79 15.54 9.13
CA GLU A 99 2.98 15.60 8.26
C GLU A 99 3.72 14.26 8.15
N HIS A 100 3.75 13.46 9.22
CA HIS A 100 4.53 12.23 9.29
C HIS A 100 3.72 10.98 8.93
N GLY A 101 2.39 11.09 8.78
CA GLY A 101 1.50 9.98 8.51
C GLY A 101 1.46 8.93 9.64
N ALA A 102 0.75 7.83 9.39
CA ALA A 102 0.62 6.70 10.33
C ALA A 102 1.12 5.37 9.73
N GLY A 103 1.74 5.41 8.55
CA GLY A 103 2.23 4.22 7.86
C GLY A 103 3.30 4.55 6.82
N SER A 104 3.30 3.76 5.75
CA SER A 104 4.23 3.93 4.62
C SER A 104 3.50 4.53 3.42
N LEU A 105 3.88 5.75 3.05
CA LEU A 105 3.45 6.41 1.83
C LEU A 105 4.32 5.94 0.65
N ILE A 106 3.68 5.43 -0.40
CA ILE A 106 4.32 4.97 -1.63
C ILE A 106 3.89 5.87 -2.79
N ARG A 107 4.86 6.49 -3.48
CA ARG A 107 4.61 7.36 -4.65
C ARG A 107 5.71 7.24 -5.71
N ASN A 108 5.45 7.76 -6.90
CA ASN A 108 6.45 7.89 -7.97
C ASN A 108 7.30 9.16 -7.79
#